data_AF-A0A940PK04-F1
#
_entry.id   AF-A0A940PK04-F1
#
_cell.length_a   1.000
_cell.length_b   1.000
_cell.length_c   1.000
_cell.angle_alpha   90.00
_cell.angle_beta   90.00
_cell.angle_gamma   90.00
#
_symmetry.space_group_name_H-M   'P 1'
#
loop_
_entity.id
_entity.type
_entity.pdbx_description
1 polymer ?
#
loop_
_entity_poly.entity_id
_entity_poly.type
_entity_poly.pdbx_seq_one_letter_code
_entity_poly.pdbx_strand_id
1 'polypeptide(L)'
;MRDFPGIMQPPFGGGEEQNTGIGALDWGEQEWGTHRFHVRSLVQESIQLLAKPEKVVVLGAGNHGDVDLPGLAVHFQQVTVLDTEDNMLEEWLNETGGLAQSRLKSLTRVDYTCLDHISFYETFEEMLMNGVSGAEVAGYLRDCVFEARRNEALPHLNKSFSLVVSSGVHTQLFYIDALTQFYSHIERYGDQDIRLIMEALAYLRNNLMTDYNGLLLSLVKPEGRVTVWTDMILLDEDKKWIAEELSQPREDRERARFLFEAFGKYGMEAAVVGLKDLHDRLRPEKLLFRSWVWHTESGKTYIVAGLSGHPRS
;
A
#
# COMPACT_ATOMS: atom_id res chain seq x y z
N MET A 1 -48.45 46.44 -9.06
CA MET A 1 -48.22 47.44 -8.00
C MET A 1 -47.42 46.72 -6.92
N ARG A 2 -46.12 47.02 -6.69
CA ARG A 2 -45.58 48.25 -6.06
C ARG A 2 -46.21 48.44 -4.67
N ASP A 3 -45.52 48.48 -3.52
CA ASP A 3 -44.17 48.95 -3.20
C ASP A 3 -43.65 48.36 -1.86
N PHE A 4 -42.31 48.28 -1.73
CA PHE A 4 -41.53 48.34 -0.47
C PHE A 4 -41.33 49.83 -0.10
N PRO A 5 -41.15 50.23 1.19
CA PRO A 5 -39.80 50.30 1.81
C PRO A 5 -39.79 50.09 3.35
N GLY A 6 -38.76 49.51 3.97
CA GLY A 6 -37.51 50.17 4.44
C GLY A 6 -37.59 50.44 5.96
N ILE A 7 -36.57 50.47 6.83
CA ILE A 7 -35.10 50.39 6.84
C ILE A 7 -34.73 50.22 8.34
N MET A 8 -33.75 49.37 8.68
CA MET A 8 -32.61 49.75 9.53
C MET A 8 -31.55 48.64 9.61
N GLN A 9 -30.37 48.99 9.11
CA GLN A 9 -29.03 48.46 9.38
C GLN A 9 -28.14 49.72 9.59
N PRO A 10 -26.87 49.66 10.06
CA PRO A 10 -26.14 48.69 10.89
C PRO A 10 -25.35 49.45 12.02
N PRO A 11 -24.30 48.93 12.72
CA PRO A 11 -22.99 48.68 12.10
C PRO A 11 -22.20 47.44 12.63
N PHE A 12 -21.42 46.88 11.70
CA PHE A 12 -20.13 46.18 11.81
C PHE A 12 -19.48 45.96 13.18
N GLY A 13 -18.87 44.77 13.31
CA GLY A 13 -17.53 44.65 13.90
C GLY A 13 -17.33 43.37 14.71
N GLY A 14 -16.69 42.36 14.13
CA GLY A 14 -16.25 41.19 14.89
C GLY A 14 -15.82 40.02 14.02
N GLY A 15 -14.65 40.16 13.40
CA GLY A 15 -13.77 39.10 12.87
C GLY A 15 -14.40 37.77 12.46
N GLU A 16 -14.50 37.57 11.14
CA GLU A 16 -14.19 36.24 10.61
C GLU A 16 -12.74 35.91 11.03
N GLU A 17 -12.58 35.13 12.10
CA GLU A 17 -11.46 34.20 12.15
C GLU A 17 -11.75 33.16 11.07
N GLN A 18 -11.28 33.47 9.85
CA GLN A 18 -10.92 32.46 8.88
C GLN A 18 -9.77 31.66 9.50
N ASN A 19 -10.13 30.74 10.39
CA ASN A 19 -9.26 29.68 10.81
C ASN A 19 -9.16 28.76 9.59
N THR A 20 -8.17 29.02 8.73
CA THR A 20 -7.70 28.09 7.69
C THR A 20 -6.98 26.92 8.35
N GLY A 21 -7.64 26.28 9.32
CA GLY A 21 -7.19 25.08 9.98
C GLY A 21 -7.54 23.91 9.08
N ILE A 22 -6.51 23.20 8.62
CA ILE A 22 -6.61 21.86 8.07
C ILE A 22 -7.59 21.09 8.96
N GLY A 23 -8.73 20.66 8.39
CA GLY A 23 -9.73 19.90 9.12
C GLY A 23 -9.04 18.75 9.85
N ALA A 24 -9.32 18.58 11.15
CA ALA A 24 -8.70 17.55 11.97
C ALA A 24 -8.77 16.20 11.22
N LEU A 25 -7.60 15.68 10.80
CA LEU A 25 -7.51 14.44 10.06
C LEU A 25 -8.08 13.31 10.93
N ASP A 26 -9.11 12.61 10.45
CA ASP A 26 -9.64 11.43 11.15
C ASP A 26 -8.65 10.27 10.99
N TRP A 27 -8.02 9.90 12.10
CA TRP A 27 -7.12 8.74 12.22
C TRP A 27 -7.87 7.40 12.37
N GLY A 28 -9.14 7.35 11.94
CA GLY A 28 -10.00 6.18 12.07
C GLY A 28 -10.54 5.99 13.49
N GLU A 29 -10.87 7.08 14.19
CA GLU A 29 -11.48 7.03 15.53
C GLU A 29 -12.97 6.65 15.47
N GLN A 30 -13.62 6.88 14.33
CA GLN A 30 -15.01 6.54 14.10
C GLN A 30 -15.11 5.24 13.29
N GLU A 31 -15.99 4.33 13.73
CA GLU A 31 -16.34 3.12 12.96
C GLU A 31 -16.87 3.47 11.56
N TRP A 32 -17.50 4.64 11.43
CA TRP A 32 -17.97 5.24 10.18
C TRP A 32 -16.84 6.05 9.50
N GLY A 33 -15.74 5.37 9.18
CA GLY A 33 -14.50 5.87 8.57
C GLY A 33 -13.67 4.71 8.01
N THR A 34 -14.35 3.80 7.30
CA THR A 34 -14.16 2.34 7.36
C THR A 34 -12.74 1.82 7.10
N HIS A 35 -11.99 2.37 6.14
CA HIS A 35 -10.66 1.85 5.82
C HIS A 35 -9.64 2.08 6.94
N ARG A 36 -9.51 3.33 7.40
CA ARG A 36 -8.55 3.71 8.45
C ARG A 36 -8.86 3.02 9.77
N PHE A 37 -10.15 2.88 10.10
CA PHE A 37 -10.58 2.11 11.26
C PHE A 37 -10.08 0.65 11.22
N HIS A 38 -10.24 -0.03 10.08
CA HIS A 38 -9.82 -1.42 9.93
C HIS A 38 -8.29 -1.57 9.90
N VAL A 39 -7.57 -0.65 9.24
CA VAL A 39 -6.10 -0.59 9.26
C VAL A 39 -5.59 -0.38 10.68
N ARG A 40 -6.09 0.63 11.39
CA ARG A 40 -5.74 0.92 12.78
C ARG A 40 -6.02 -0.27 13.69
N SER A 41 -7.19 -0.90 13.56
CA SER A 41 -7.54 -2.09 14.34
C SER A 41 -6.54 -3.23 14.12
N LEU A 42 -6.21 -3.54 12.86
CA LEU A 42 -5.25 -4.59 12.52
C LEU A 42 -3.85 -4.29 13.10
N VAL A 43 -3.39 -3.04 12.98
CA VAL A 43 -2.09 -2.60 13.51
C VAL A 43 -2.08 -2.66 15.04
N GLN A 44 -3.14 -2.19 15.71
CA GLN A 44 -3.24 -2.22 17.17
C GLN A 44 -3.25 -3.65 17.72
N GLU A 45 -4.02 -4.56 17.12
CA GLU A 45 -3.99 -5.99 17.49
C GLU A 45 -2.60 -6.60 17.29
N SER A 46 -1.91 -6.20 16.22
CA SER A 46 -0.54 -6.64 15.97
C SER A 46 0.42 -6.15 17.05
N ILE A 47 0.29 -4.91 17.50
CA ILE A 47 1.10 -4.33 18.58
C ILE A 47 0.85 -5.06 19.90
N GLN A 48 -0.40 -5.38 20.23
CA GLN A 48 -0.77 -6.10 21.46
C GLN A 48 -0.16 -7.51 21.53
N LEU A 49 0.13 -8.11 20.38
CA LEU A 49 0.77 -9.42 20.29
C LEU A 49 2.31 -9.36 20.36
N LEU A 50 2.92 -8.17 20.36
CA LEU A 50 4.37 -8.01 20.51
C LEU A 50 4.78 -8.12 21.98
N ALA A 51 5.83 -8.90 22.23
CA ALA A 51 6.43 -8.94 23.56
C ALA A 51 7.11 -7.61 23.94
N LYS A 52 7.73 -6.93 22.96
CA LYS A 52 8.47 -5.67 23.13
C LYS A 52 8.36 -4.78 21.89
N PRO A 53 7.44 -3.79 21.87
CA PRO A 53 7.37 -2.79 20.80
C PRO A 53 8.48 -1.76 20.97
N GLU A 54 9.56 -1.88 20.19
CA GLU A 54 10.74 -1.00 20.27
C GLU A 54 10.85 -0.08 19.05
N LYS A 55 10.91 -0.69 17.85
CA LYS A 55 10.97 0.02 16.58
C LYS A 55 9.89 -0.49 15.63
N VAL A 56 9.27 0.42 14.89
CA VAL A 56 8.36 0.10 13.79
C VAL A 56 8.84 0.75 12.51
N VAL A 57 8.65 0.07 11.39
CA VAL A 57 8.78 0.66 10.06
C VAL A 57 7.45 0.57 9.32
N VAL A 58 7.10 1.62 8.60
CA VAL A 58 5.93 1.70 7.71
C VAL A 58 6.44 1.95 6.30
N LEU A 59 6.15 1.01 5.39
CA LEU A 59 6.47 1.10 3.97
C LEU A 59 5.21 1.53 3.21
N GLY A 60 5.36 2.55 2.35
CA GLY A 60 4.26 3.08 1.54
C GLY A 60 3.25 3.87 2.37
N ALA A 61 3.72 4.68 3.32
CA ALA A 61 2.81 5.53 4.10
C ALA A 61 2.18 6.64 3.23
N GLY A 62 2.78 6.97 2.08
CA GLY A 62 2.32 8.00 1.17
C GLY A 62 2.18 9.35 1.87
N ASN A 63 1.04 10.00 1.67
CA ASN A 63 0.67 11.24 2.39
C ASN A 63 0.10 10.99 3.80
N HIS A 64 0.50 9.89 4.45
CA HIS A 64 0.21 9.56 5.86
C HIS A 64 -1.28 9.39 6.18
N GLY A 65 -2.07 8.98 5.19
CA GLY A 65 -3.53 8.89 5.33
C GLY A 65 -4.01 7.67 6.10
N ASP A 66 -3.44 6.48 5.84
CA ASP A 66 -4.05 5.23 6.31
C ASP A 66 -3.49 4.72 7.63
N VAL A 67 -2.26 5.11 7.97
CA VAL A 67 -1.57 4.66 9.18
C VAL A 67 -1.45 5.80 10.18
N ASP A 68 -1.99 5.59 11.37
CA ASP A 68 -1.85 6.51 12.52
C ASP A 68 -0.40 6.52 13.05
N LEU A 69 0.48 7.25 12.37
CA LEU A 69 1.89 7.41 12.75
C LEU A 69 2.06 8.02 14.15
N PRO A 70 1.27 9.03 14.57
CA PRO A 70 1.30 9.53 15.94
C PRO A 70 0.94 8.46 16.97
N GLY A 71 -0.10 7.67 16.70
CA GLY A 71 -0.48 6.52 17.53
C GLY A 71 0.63 5.49 17.64
N LEU A 72 1.37 5.21 16.56
CA LEU A 72 2.56 4.37 16.62
C LEU A 72 3.64 4.94 17.53
N ALA A 73 3.89 6.26 17.49
CA ALA A 73 4.93 6.89 18.29
C ALA A 73 4.68 6.82 19.81
N VAL A 74 3.43 6.57 20.23
CA VAL A 74 3.08 6.28 21.63
C VAL A 74 3.65 4.93 22.07
N HIS A 75 3.63 3.91 21.20
CA HIS A 75 4.03 2.54 21.52
C HIS A 75 5.49 2.23 21.22
N PHE A 76 6.09 2.91 20.24
CA PHE A 76 7.45 2.64 19.77
C PHE A 76 8.40 3.77 20.14
N GLN A 77 9.67 3.41 20.38
CA GLN A 77 10.75 4.38 20.63
C GLN A 77 11.22 5.03 19.32
N GLN A 78 11.03 4.35 18.19
CA GLN A 78 11.32 4.85 16.86
C GLN A 78 10.24 4.37 15.87
N VAL A 79 9.73 5.30 15.08
CA VAL A 79 8.86 5.07 13.93
C VAL A 79 9.64 5.47 12.69
N THR A 80 9.85 4.54 11.76
CA THR A 80 10.54 4.81 10.49
C THR A 80 9.53 4.71 9.36
N VAL A 81 9.47 5.73 8.51
CA VAL A 81 8.60 5.78 7.35
C VAL A 81 9.47 5.68 6.11
N LEU A 82 9.13 4.74 5.23
CA LEU A 82 9.79 4.51 3.96
C LEU A 82 8.77 4.75 2.84
N ASP A 83 9.13 5.54 1.84
CA ASP A 83 8.31 5.80 0.66
C ASP A 83 9.14 5.81 -0.62
N THR A 84 8.55 5.40 -1.74
CA THR A 84 9.16 5.44 -3.08
C THR A 84 9.21 6.85 -3.64
N GLU A 85 8.35 7.74 -3.15
CA GLU A 85 8.27 9.14 -3.55
C GLU A 85 8.63 10.05 -2.39
N ASP A 86 8.76 11.35 -2.68
CA ASP A 86 8.85 12.37 -1.63
C ASP A 86 7.53 12.42 -0.86
N ASN A 87 7.61 12.47 0.47
CA ASN A 87 6.43 12.56 1.33
C ASN A 87 6.43 13.88 2.11
N MET A 88 5.23 14.33 2.47
CA MET A 88 5.03 15.59 3.21
C MET A 88 5.21 15.42 4.72
N LEU A 89 5.95 14.37 5.16
CA LEU A 89 6.01 14.01 6.59
C LEU A 89 6.66 15.12 7.42
N GLU A 90 7.73 15.72 6.92
CA GLU A 90 8.44 16.78 7.65
C GLU A 90 7.57 18.03 7.81
N GLU A 91 6.86 18.44 6.76
CA GLU A 91 5.91 19.56 6.82
C GLU A 91 4.79 19.28 7.82
N TRP A 92 4.19 18.10 7.75
CA TRP A 92 3.14 17.67 8.66
C TRP A 92 3.59 17.62 10.13
N LEU A 93 4.80 17.13 10.39
CA LEU A 93 5.39 17.07 11.73
C LEU A 93 5.73 18.46 12.29
N ASN A 94 6.17 19.38 11.44
CA ASN A 94 6.47 20.76 11.83
C ASN A 94 5.21 21.54 12.20
N GLU A 95 4.08 21.25 11.55
CA GLU A 95 2.79 21.90 11.83
C GLU A 95 2.11 21.35 13.09
N THR A 96 2.24 20.05 13.37
CA THR A 96 1.54 19.40 14.49
C THR A 96 2.25 19.54 15.82
N GLY A 97 3.59 19.64 15.83
CA GLY A 97 4.41 19.82 17.03
C GLY A 97 4.35 18.67 18.05
N GLY A 98 5.47 18.41 18.75
CA GLY A 98 5.46 17.59 19.98
C GLY A 98 6.35 16.34 19.98
N LEU A 99 6.18 15.51 21.02
CA LEU A 99 7.03 14.35 21.34
C LEU A 99 7.17 13.33 20.19
N ALA A 100 6.14 13.19 19.36
CA ALA A 100 6.15 12.32 18.19
C ALA A 100 7.29 12.68 17.21
N GLN A 101 7.57 13.97 17.02
CA GLN A 101 8.57 14.46 16.08
C GLN A 101 9.98 13.92 16.36
N SER A 102 10.33 13.70 17.64
CA SER A 102 11.65 13.15 18.02
C SER A 102 11.83 11.66 17.72
N ARG A 103 10.72 10.94 17.48
CA ARG A 103 10.71 9.48 17.29
C ARG A 103 10.47 9.07 15.84
N LEU A 104 9.94 9.97 15.01
CA LEU A 104 9.71 9.71 13.60
C LEU A 104 10.98 9.97 12.78
N LYS A 105 11.23 9.09 11.80
CA LYS A 105 12.28 9.24 10.79
C LYS A 105 11.68 8.95 9.43
N SER A 106 11.90 9.81 8.44
CA SER A 106 11.51 9.58 7.05
C SER A 106 12.71 9.18 6.22
N LEU A 107 12.55 8.20 5.34
CA LEU A 107 13.44 7.94 4.22
C LEU A 107 12.55 7.90 2.97
N THR A 108 12.70 8.88 2.08
CA THR A 108 11.97 8.96 0.82
C THR A 108 12.82 8.43 -0.32
N ARG A 109 12.19 8.23 -1.49
CA ARG A 109 12.86 7.74 -2.72
C ARG A 109 13.54 6.39 -2.53
N VAL A 110 12.88 5.50 -1.78
CA VAL A 110 13.36 4.16 -1.52
C VAL A 110 12.93 3.23 -2.65
N ASP A 111 13.89 2.61 -3.33
CA ASP A 111 13.63 1.55 -4.29
C ASP A 111 13.49 0.20 -3.56
N TYR A 112 12.27 -0.33 -3.48
CA TYR A 112 11.98 -1.66 -2.91
C TYR A 112 12.30 -2.81 -3.86
N THR A 113 12.44 -2.52 -5.15
CA THR A 113 12.52 -3.52 -6.22
C THR A 113 13.94 -3.76 -6.70
N CYS A 114 14.87 -2.87 -6.37
CA CYS A 114 16.22 -2.81 -6.90
C CYS A 114 16.29 -2.58 -8.42
N LEU A 115 15.19 -2.17 -9.07
CA LEU A 115 15.15 -1.89 -10.51
C LEU A 115 15.98 -0.66 -10.89
N ASP A 116 16.13 0.31 -9.99
CA ASP A 116 16.95 1.50 -10.26
C ASP A 116 18.43 1.14 -10.34
N HIS A 117 18.87 0.14 -9.58
CA HIS A 117 20.26 -0.33 -9.55
C HIS A 117 20.70 -0.99 -10.86
N ILE A 118 19.74 -1.41 -11.69
CA ILE A 118 19.98 -2.04 -12.99
C ILE A 118 19.54 -1.13 -14.15
N SER A 119 19.27 0.15 -13.89
CA SER A 119 18.81 1.12 -14.89
C SER A 119 17.59 0.63 -15.66
N PHE A 120 16.63 0.00 -14.96
CA PHE A 120 15.51 -0.69 -15.58
C PHE A 120 14.71 0.22 -16.53
N TYR A 121 14.27 1.37 -16.01
CA TYR A 121 13.35 2.27 -16.71
C TYR A 121 13.99 2.90 -17.95
N GLU A 122 15.23 3.36 -17.85
CA GLU A 122 15.98 3.95 -18.97
C GLU A 122 16.20 2.92 -20.08
N THR A 123 16.66 1.71 -19.71
CA THR A 123 16.91 0.64 -20.69
C THR A 123 15.62 0.15 -21.33
N PHE A 124 14.54 0.01 -20.55
CA PHE A 124 13.25 -0.42 -21.08
C PHE A 124 12.68 0.60 -22.06
N GLU A 125 12.70 1.89 -21.71
CA GLU A 125 12.27 2.98 -22.60
C GLU A 125 13.10 3.01 -23.89
N GLU A 126 14.43 2.89 -23.80
CA GLU A 126 15.32 2.88 -24.97
C GLU A 126 14.98 1.71 -25.92
N MET A 127 14.72 0.51 -25.40
CA MET A 127 14.33 -0.64 -26.22
C MET A 127 13.01 -0.38 -26.98
N LEU A 128 12.02 0.23 -26.31
CA LEU A 128 10.73 0.57 -26.91
C LEU A 128 10.87 1.70 -27.95
N MET A 129 11.66 2.73 -27.65
CA MET A 129 11.96 3.84 -28.54
C MET A 129 12.69 3.39 -29.81
N ASN A 130 13.52 2.35 -29.73
CA ASN A 130 14.25 1.80 -30.85
C ASN A 130 13.48 0.71 -31.61
N GLY A 131 12.27 0.33 -31.14
CA GLY A 131 11.47 -0.71 -31.79
C GLY A 131 12.13 -2.08 -31.76
N VAL A 132 12.86 -2.38 -30.68
CA VAL A 132 13.47 -3.70 -30.44
C VAL A 132 12.36 -4.76 -30.46
N SER A 133 12.66 -5.97 -30.97
CA SER A 133 11.65 -7.01 -31.15
C SER A 133 11.00 -7.43 -29.82
N GLY A 134 9.74 -7.85 -29.86
CA GLY A 134 9.02 -8.25 -28.64
C GLY A 134 9.69 -9.42 -27.90
N ALA A 135 10.35 -10.32 -28.63
CA ALA A 135 11.13 -11.42 -28.05
C ALA A 135 12.36 -10.93 -27.27
N GLU A 136 13.08 -9.93 -27.78
CA GLU A 136 14.23 -9.33 -27.11
C GLU A 136 13.81 -8.52 -25.88
N VAL A 137 12.75 -7.71 -26.00
CA VAL A 137 12.17 -6.99 -24.85
C VAL A 137 11.72 -7.98 -23.77
N ALA A 138 11.02 -9.05 -24.14
CA ALA A 138 10.60 -10.09 -23.20
C ALA A 138 11.79 -10.83 -22.56
N GLY A 139 12.88 -11.03 -23.29
CA GLY A 139 14.13 -11.58 -22.76
C GLY A 139 14.73 -10.68 -21.68
N TYR A 140 14.90 -9.40 -22.00
CA TYR A 140 15.40 -8.38 -21.06
C TYR A 140 14.57 -8.33 -19.76
N LEU A 141 13.24 -8.27 -19.87
CA LEU A 141 12.34 -8.24 -18.71
C LEU A 141 12.48 -9.47 -17.79
N ARG A 142 12.76 -10.65 -18.37
CA ARG A 142 13.03 -11.87 -17.58
C ARG A 142 14.40 -11.82 -16.92
N ASP A 143 15.41 -11.30 -17.61
CA ASP A 143 16.76 -11.14 -17.06
C ASP A 143 16.79 -10.14 -15.90
N CYS A 144 15.97 -9.09 -15.95
CA CYS A 144 15.80 -8.13 -14.85
C CYS A 144 15.46 -8.79 -13.51
N VAL A 145 14.72 -9.90 -13.51
CA VAL A 145 14.41 -10.65 -12.27
C VAL A 145 15.71 -11.11 -11.58
N PHE A 146 16.66 -11.63 -12.34
CA PHE A 146 17.90 -12.16 -11.79
C PHE A 146 18.86 -11.05 -11.39
N GLU A 147 18.93 -9.98 -12.18
CA GLU A 147 19.81 -8.85 -11.89
C GLU A 147 19.31 -8.04 -10.68
N ALA A 148 18.00 -7.79 -10.56
CA ALA A 148 17.43 -7.12 -9.40
C ALA A 148 17.74 -7.88 -8.09
N ARG A 149 17.60 -9.22 -8.10
CA ARG A 149 17.89 -10.10 -6.94
C ARG A 149 19.34 -10.13 -6.49
N ARG A 150 20.29 -9.71 -7.33
CA ARG A 150 21.70 -9.60 -6.93
C ARG A 150 21.95 -8.42 -6.00
N ASN A 151 21.00 -7.48 -5.95
CA ASN A 151 21.04 -6.32 -5.09
C ASN A 151 20.14 -6.55 -3.88
N GLU A 152 20.60 -6.13 -2.70
CA GLU A 152 19.81 -6.21 -1.47
C GLU A 152 19.16 -4.86 -1.19
N ALA A 153 17.84 -4.83 -1.09
CA ALA A 153 17.11 -3.63 -0.68
C ALA A 153 17.29 -3.40 0.83
N LEU A 154 17.71 -2.19 1.22
CA LEU A 154 17.79 -1.74 2.61
C LEU A 154 18.60 -2.65 3.59
N PRO A 155 19.80 -3.13 3.23
CA PRO A 155 20.56 -4.10 4.05
C PRO A 155 20.89 -3.58 5.46
N HIS A 156 21.06 -2.27 5.59
CA HIS A 156 21.36 -1.58 6.85
C HIS A 156 20.19 -1.59 7.85
N LEU A 157 18.98 -1.99 7.42
CA LEU A 157 17.77 -2.07 8.24
C LEU A 157 17.36 -3.50 8.59
N ASN A 158 18.12 -4.52 8.14
CA ASN A 158 17.81 -5.92 8.40
C ASN A 158 17.61 -6.20 9.90
N LYS A 159 16.56 -6.97 10.20
CA LYS A 159 16.19 -7.44 11.55
C LYS A 159 16.12 -6.32 12.61
N SER A 160 15.77 -5.11 12.19
CA SER A 160 15.79 -3.93 13.06
C SER A 160 14.45 -3.64 13.74
N PHE A 161 13.34 -4.18 13.23
CA PHE A 161 12.01 -3.74 13.63
C PHE A 161 11.22 -4.83 14.36
N SER A 162 10.55 -4.43 15.46
CA SER A 162 9.54 -5.28 16.12
C SER A 162 8.28 -5.41 15.29
N LEU A 163 7.95 -4.39 14.51
CA LEU A 163 6.79 -4.37 13.63
C LEU A 163 7.20 -3.79 12.28
N VAL A 164 6.89 -4.51 11.22
CA VAL A 164 7.00 -4.03 9.84
C VAL A 164 5.59 -3.89 9.29
N VAL A 165 5.24 -2.70 8.83
CA VAL A 165 3.92 -2.37 8.27
C VAL A 165 4.08 -2.08 6.78
N SER A 166 3.28 -2.71 5.92
CA SER A 166 3.20 -2.39 4.49
C SER A 166 1.80 -1.91 4.14
N SER A 167 1.72 -0.69 3.66
CA SER A 167 0.47 -0.02 3.32
C SER A 167 0.26 -0.03 1.80
N GLY A 168 -0.48 -1.02 1.28
CA GLY A 168 -0.92 -1.03 -0.12
C GLY A 168 0.17 -1.13 -1.20
N VAL A 169 1.45 -1.31 -0.84
CA VAL A 169 2.60 -1.28 -1.77
C VAL A 169 2.54 -2.36 -2.86
N HIS A 170 1.93 -3.53 -2.57
CA HIS A 170 1.87 -4.66 -3.50
C HIS A 170 1.30 -4.28 -4.87
N THR A 171 0.35 -3.36 -4.96
CA THR A 171 -0.24 -2.96 -6.25
C THR A 171 0.54 -1.84 -6.97
N GLN A 172 1.60 -1.29 -6.36
CA GLN A 172 2.22 -0.02 -6.76
C GLN A 172 3.72 -0.11 -7.10
N LEU A 173 4.36 -1.29 -7.02
CA LEU A 173 5.83 -1.41 -7.08
C LEU A 173 6.52 -0.81 -8.33
N PHE A 174 6.04 -1.12 -9.53
CA PHE A 174 6.65 -0.66 -10.82
C PHE A 174 5.71 -0.87 -12.02
N TYR A 175 4.79 -1.84 -11.89
CA TYR A 175 4.08 -2.42 -13.03
C TYR A 175 3.20 -1.40 -13.76
N ILE A 176 2.58 -0.46 -13.05
CA ILE A 176 1.75 0.59 -13.67
C ILE A 176 2.62 1.53 -14.51
N ASP A 177 3.80 1.90 -14.03
CA ASP A 177 4.73 2.77 -14.76
C ASP A 177 5.28 2.07 -16.00
N ALA A 178 5.71 0.81 -15.85
CA ALA A 178 6.17 0.00 -16.98
C ALA A 178 5.08 -0.21 -18.03
N LEU A 179 3.82 -0.45 -17.61
CA LEU A 179 2.69 -0.54 -18.54
C LEU A 179 2.42 0.78 -19.24
N THR A 180 2.57 1.91 -18.55
CA THR A 180 2.33 3.25 -19.12
C THR A 180 3.39 3.57 -20.16
N GLN A 181 4.66 3.29 -19.87
CA GLN A 181 5.76 3.38 -20.84
C GLN A 181 5.49 2.49 -22.05
N PHE A 182 5.14 1.21 -21.83
CA PHE A 182 4.85 0.29 -22.93
C PHE A 182 3.66 0.73 -23.78
N TYR A 183 2.57 1.17 -23.15
CA TYR A 183 1.37 1.64 -23.84
C TYR A 183 1.66 2.80 -24.79
N SER A 184 2.57 3.72 -24.40
CA SER A 184 2.98 4.85 -25.26
C SER A 184 3.69 4.42 -26.56
N HIS A 185 4.14 3.16 -26.64
CA HIS A 185 4.83 2.58 -27.79
C HIS A 185 4.10 1.39 -28.42
N ILE A 186 2.89 1.05 -27.94
CA ILE A 186 2.20 -0.20 -28.29
C ILE A 186 1.93 -0.35 -29.79
N GLU A 187 1.68 0.76 -30.50
CA GLU A 187 1.40 0.77 -31.94
C GLU A 187 2.56 0.28 -32.81
N ARG A 188 3.77 0.20 -32.24
CA ARG A 188 4.97 -0.30 -32.92
C ARG A 188 5.07 -1.83 -32.93
N TYR A 189 4.22 -2.50 -32.17
CA TYR A 189 4.28 -3.93 -31.93
C TYR A 189 3.07 -4.64 -32.52
N GLY A 190 3.28 -5.82 -33.10
CA GLY A 190 2.19 -6.71 -33.49
C GLY A 190 1.59 -7.43 -32.28
N ASP A 191 0.37 -7.97 -32.42
CA ASP A 191 -0.36 -8.66 -31.34
C ASP A 191 0.45 -9.74 -30.61
N GLN A 192 1.30 -10.48 -31.34
CA GLN A 192 2.12 -11.53 -30.75
C GLN A 192 3.23 -10.96 -29.86
N ASP A 193 3.89 -9.89 -30.30
CA ASP A 193 4.92 -9.20 -29.51
C ASP A 193 4.31 -8.53 -28.28
N ILE A 194 3.15 -7.90 -28.44
CA ILE A 194 2.39 -7.32 -27.32
C ILE A 194 2.13 -8.37 -26.25
N ARG A 195 1.64 -9.56 -26.63
CA ARG A 195 1.41 -10.66 -25.68
C ARG A 195 2.70 -11.10 -24.98
N LEU A 196 3.79 -11.27 -25.72
CA LEU A 196 5.09 -11.68 -25.16
C LEU A 196 5.63 -10.67 -24.13
N ILE A 197 5.55 -9.38 -24.44
CA ILE A 197 5.99 -8.31 -23.55
C ILE A 197 5.10 -8.28 -22.30
N MET A 198 3.78 -8.36 -22.46
CA MET A 198 2.83 -8.36 -21.34
C MET A 198 3.03 -9.57 -20.41
N GLU A 199 3.24 -10.77 -20.97
CA GLU A 199 3.57 -11.97 -20.19
C GLU A 199 4.88 -11.82 -19.42
N ALA A 200 5.90 -11.21 -20.04
CA ALA A 200 7.19 -10.97 -19.40
C ALA A 200 7.11 -9.90 -18.30
N LEU A 201 6.33 -8.83 -18.49
CA LEU A 201 6.06 -7.83 -17.45
C LEU A 201 5.31 -8.45 -16.26
N ALA A 202 4.31 -9.30 -16.53
CA ALA A 202 3.59 -10.02 -15.47
C ALA A 202 4.52 -10.99 -14.71
N TYR A 203 5.43 -11.67 -15.42
CA TYR A 203 6.46 -12.51 -14.82
C TYR A 203 7.41 -11.72 -13.91
N LEU A 204 7.95 -10.59 -14.39
CA LEU A 204 8.80 -9.70 -13.60
C LEU A 204 8.04 -9.22 -12.35
N ARG A 205 6.79 -8.77 -12.51
CA ARG A 205 5.94 -8.32 -11.40
C ARG A 205 5.73 -9.38 -10.34
N ASN A 206 5.39 -10.60 -10.73
CA ASN A 206 5.14 -11.66 -9.77
C ASN A 206 6.42 -12.00 -8.98
N ASN A 207 7.60 -11.94 -9.60
CA ASN A 207 8.87 -12.14 -8.92
C ASN A 207 9.23 -11.00 -7.98
N LEU A 208 9.13 -9.73 -8.42
CA LEU A 208 9.40 -8.57 -7.56
C LEU A 208 8.44 -8.50 -6.37
N MET A 209 7.22 -9.00 -6.51
CA MET A 209 6.30 -9.13 -5.38
C MET A 209 6.80 -10.08 -4.30
N THR A 210 7.30 -11.24 -4.73
CA THR A 210 7.90 -12.25 -3.86
C THR A 210 9.16 -11.70 -3.18
N ASP A 211 9.94 -10.91 -3.90
CA ASP A 211 11.16 -10.28 -3.39
C ASP A 211 10.81 -9.15 -2.40
N TYR A 212 9.76 -8.36 -2.67
CA TYR A 212 9.22 -7.37 -1.74
C TYR A 212 8.74 -8.00 -0.42
N ASN A 213 8.01 -9.11 -0.49
CA ASN A 213 7.68 -9.87 0.72
C ASN A 213 8.93 -10.36 1.46
N GLY A 214 9.96 -10.78 0.70
CA GLY A 214 11.28 -11.11 1.25
C GLY A 214 11.88 -9.94 2.03
N LEU A 215 11.86 -8.74 1.45
CA LEU A 215 12.27 -7.50 2.10
C LEU A 215 11.49 -7.29 3.40
N LEU A 216 10.16 -7.31 3.37
CA LEU A 216 9.33 -7.12 4.57
C LEU A 216 9.74 -8.06 5.71
N LEU A 217 9.95 -9.34 5.39
CA LEU A 217 10.35 -10.34 6.37
C LEU A 217 11.80 -10.15 6.86
N SER A 218 12.71 -9.69 6.00
CA SER A 218 14.11 -9.43 6.36
C SER A 218 14.28 -8.28 7.35
N LEU A 219 13.37 -7.29 7.31
CA LEU A 219 13.35 -6.13 8.21
C LEU A 219 12.88 -6.50 9.63
N VAL A 220 12.11 -7.58 9.78
CA VAL A 220 11.57 -8.02 11.07
C VAL A 220 12.64 -8.68 11.93
N LYS A 221 12.77 -8.21 13.17
CA LYS A 221 13.63 -8.82 14.19
C LYS A 221 13.02 -10.16 14.68
N PRO A 222 13.80 -11.06 15.31
CA PRO A 222 13.24 -12.26 15.93
C PRO A 222 12.05 -11.95 16.85
N GLU A 223 10.98 -12.75 16.77
CA GLU A 223 9.71 -12.53 17.49
C GLU A 223 8.96 -11.23 17.14
N GLY A 224 9.43 -10.47 16.15
CA GLY A 224 8.68 -9.36 15.55
C GLY A 224 7.56 -9.86 14.63
N ARG A 225 6.79 -8.91 14.10
CA ARG A 225 5.62 -9.18 13.25
C ARG A 225 5.66 -8.34 11.98
N VAL A 226 5.09 -8.89 10.90
CA VAL A 226 4.71 -8.13 9.71
C VAL A 226 3.21 -7.87 9.77
N THR A 227 2.78 -6.69 9.34
CA THR A 227 1.37 -6.34 9.09
C THR A 227 1.26 -5.73 7.70
N VAL A 228 0.38 -6.28 6.87
CA VAL A 228 0.18 -5.84 5.48
C VAL A 228 -1.30 -5.74 5.20
N TRP A 229 -1.69 -4.81 4.33
CA TRP A 229 -2.98 -4.87 3.64
C TRP A 229 -2.81 -4.46 2.18
N THR A 230 -3.72 -4.96 1.35
CA THR A 230 -3.76 -4.67 -0.08
C THR A 230 -5.20 -4.70 -0.59
N ASP A 231 -5.44 -3.89 -1.62
CA ASP A 231 -6.68 -3.92 -2.38
C ASP A 231 -6.75 -5.23 -3.16
N MET A 232 -7.74 -6.06 -2.85
CA MET A 232 -7.88 -7.39 -3.44
C MET A 232 -8.77 -7.37 -4.67
N ILE A 233 -9.96 -6.77 -4.58
CA ILE A 233 -10.96 -6.79 -5.66
C ILE A 233 -11.50 -5.38 -5.86
N LEU A 234 -11.45 -4.86 -7.09
CA LEU A 234 -12.23 -3.69 -7.48
C LEU A 234 -13.69 -4.10 -7.68
N LEU A 235 -14.60 -3.48 -6.95
CA LEU A 235 -16.05 -3.73 -7.01
C LEU A 235 -16.71 -2.79 -8.02
N ASP A 236 -16.66 -3.20 -9.29
CA ASP A 236 -17.51 -2.62 -10.35
C ASP A 236 -18.93 -3.21 -10.33
N GLU A 237 -19.80 -2.74 -11.23
CA GLU A 237 -21.21 -3.17 -11.30
C GLU A 237 -21.38 -4.69 -11.35
N ASP A 238 -20.49 -5.40 -12.06
CA ASP A 238 -20.54 -6.86 -12.20
C ASP A 238 -20.08 -7.62 -10.94
N LYS A 239 -19.49 -6.92 -9.96
CA LYS A 239 -18.86 -7.50 -8.76
C LYS A 239 -19.46 -6.99 -7.46
N LYS A 240 -20.36 -6.01 -7.47
CA LYS A 240 -21.03 -5.46 -6.26
C LYS A 240 -21.65 -6.55 -5.37
N TRP A 241 -22.21 -7.59 -5.97
CA TRP A 241 -22.80 -8.74 -5.28
C TRP A 241 -21.82 -9.42 -4.29
N ILE A 242 -20.50 -9.31 -4.50
CA ILE A 242 -19.49 -9.86 -3.58
C ILE A 242 -19.57 -9.17 -2.21
N ALA A 243 -19.73 -7.84 -2.18
CA ALA A 243 -19.87 -7.10 -0.93
C ALA A 243 -21.19 -7.43 -0.22
N GLU A 244 -22.27 -7.58 -1.00
CA GLU A 244 -23.58 -8.00 -0.47
C GLU A 244 -23.47 -9.37 0.20
N GLU A 245 -22.80 -10.32 -0.45
CA GLU A 245 -22.58 -11.66 0.11
C GLU A 245 -21.72 -11.67 1.37
N LEU A 246 -20.75 -10.75 1.49
CA LEU A 246 -19.94 -10.59 2.70
C LEU A 246 -20.70 -9.98 3.88
N SER A 247 -21.79 -9.25 3.62
CA SER A 247 -22.63 -8.65 4.67
C SER A 247 -23.68 -9.62 5.21
N GLN A 248 -23.91 -10.76 4.55
CA GLN A 248 -24.83 -11.77 5.04
C GLN A 248 -24.28 -12.43 6.32
N PRO A 249 -25.15 -12.71 7.31
CA PRO A 249 -24.76 -13.43 8.52
C PRO A 249 -24.42 -14.89 8.16
N ARG A 250 -23.12 -15.21 8.16
CA ARG A 250 -22.56 -16.53 7.90
C ARG A 250 -21.59 -16.91 9.00
N GLU A 251 -21.33 -18.21 9.15
CA GLU A 251 -20.23 -18.67 10.00
C GLU A 251 -18.88 -18.18 9.45
N ASP A 252 -17.95 -17.84 10.34
CA ASP A 252 -16.63 -17.30 9.98
C ASP A 252 -15.89 -18.16 8.95
N ARG A 253 -16.01 -19.49 9.06
CA ARG A 253 -15.38 -20.44 8.14
C ARG A 253 -15.96 -20.36 6.73
N GLU A 254 -17.27 -20.21 6.61
CA GLU A 254 -17.94 -20.10 5.31
C GLU A 254 -17.63 -18.77 4.65
N ARG A 255 -17.62 -17.69 5.44
CA ARG A 255 -17.21 -16.36 5.00
C ARG A 255 -15.76 -16.35 4.51
N ALA A 256 -14.84 -16.97 5.26
CA ALA A 256 -13.44 -17.08 4.86
C ALA A 256 -13.28 -17.88 3.55
N ARG A 257 -13.95 -19.04 3.42
CA ARG A 257 -13.93 -19.82 2.17
C ARG A 257 -14.40 -19.00 0.98
N PHE A 258 -15.54 -18.31 1.12
CA PHE A 258 -16.09 -17.46 0.07
C PHE A 258 -15.11 -16.34 -0.33
N LEU A 259 -14.48 -15.68 0.64
CA LEU A 259 -13.45 -14.65 0.39
C LEU A 259 -12.28 -15.19 -0.43
N PHE A 260 -11.73 -16.34 -0.05
CA PHE A 260 -10.60 -16.93 -0.78
C PHE A 260 -10.98 -17.36 -2.20
N GLU A 261 -12.19 -17.91 -2.39
CA GLU A 261 -12.72 -18.22 -3.72
C GLU A 261 -12.89 -16.94 -4.57
N ALA A 262 -13.44 -15.87 -3.98
CA ALA A 262 -13.58 -14.59 -4.65
C ALA A 262 -12.24 -13.97 -5.03
N PHE A 263 -11.23 -14.03 -4.15
CA PHE A 263 -9.88 -13.57 -4.44
C PHE A 263 -9.24 -14.35 -5.60
N GLY A 264 -9.39 -15.67 -5.62
CA GLY A 264 -8.85 -16.49 -6.71
C GLY A 264 -9.49 -16.20 -8.07
N LYS A 265 -10.76 -15.78 -8.10
CA LYS A 265 -11.52 -15.57 -9.33
C LYS A 265 -11.53 -14.12 -9.83
N TYR A 266 -11.58 -13.16 -8.92
CA TYR A 266 -11.79 -11.74 -9.23
C TYR A 266 -10.70 -10.84 -8.67
N GLY A 267 -9.73 -11.39 -7.95
CA GLY A 267 -8.68 -10.62 -7.31
C GLY A 267 -7.70 -10.02 -8.32
N MET A 268 -7.18 -8.84 -7.97
CA MET A 268 -6.05 -8.23 -8.66
C MET A 268 -4.84 -9.16 -8.51
N GLU A 269 -4.32 -9.65 -9.62
CA GLU A 269 -3.34 -10.74 -9.64
C GLU A 269 -2.12 -10.44 -8.74
N ALA A 270 -1.60 -9.21 -8.79
CA ALA A 270 -0.49 -8.75 -7.95
C ALA A 270 -0.79 -8.89 -6.45
N ALA A 271 -1.98 -8.47 -6.01
CA ALA A 271 -2.41 -8.56 -4.62
C ALA A 271 -2.63 -10.01 -4.18
N VAL A 272 -3.23 -10.85 -5.04
CA VAL A 272 -3.46 -12.27 -4.76
C VAL A 272 -2.15 -13.03 -4.61
N VAL A 273 -1.23 -12.85 -5.56
CA VAL A 273 0.10 -13.49 -5.53
C VAL A 273 0.88 -13.02 -4.30
N GLY A 274 0.91 -11.71 -4.05
CA GLY A 274 1.64 -11.12 -2.94
C GLY A 274 1.11 -11.56 -1.58
N LEU A 275 -0.21 -11.49 -1.35
CA LEU A 275 -0.80 -11.87 -0.07
C LEU A 275 -0.69 -13.38 0.17
N LYS A 276 -0.83 -14.21 -0.86
CA LYS A 276 -0.65 -15.66 -0.76
C LYS A 276 0.79 -16.02 -0.41
N ASP A 277 1.78 -15.48 -1.11
CA ASP A 277 3.20 -15.72 -0.82
C ASP A 277 3.54 -15.30 0.62
N LEU A 278 3.05 -14.13 1.07
CA LEU A 278 3.26 -13.69 2.44
C LEU A 278 2.59 -14.65 3.44
N HIS A 279 1.32 -15.00 3.23
CA HIS A 279 0.59 -15.94 4.09
C HIS A 279 1.35 -17.27 4.27
N ASP A 280 1.89 -17.83 3.20
CA ASP A 280 2.61 -19.10 3.23
C ASP A 280 3.95 -19.00 4.02
N ARG A 281 4.48 -17.78 4.15
CA ARG A 281 5.70 -17.47 4.90
C ARG A 281 5.44 -17.04 6.35
N LEU A 282 4.19 -16.89 6.77
CA LEU A 282 3.84 -16.54 8.15
C LEU A 282 3.44 -17.78 8.96
N ARG A 283 3.82 -17.77 10.24
CA ARG A 283 3.43 -18.78 11.22
C ARG A 283 1.90 -18.75 11.38
N PRO A 284 1.21 -19.91 11.33
CA PRO A 284 -0.24 -19.97 11.51
C PRO A 284 -0.66 -19.58 12.92
N GLU A 285 0.22 -19.73 13.92
CA GLU A 285 -0.05 -19.35 15.30
C GLU A 285 -0.17 -17.83 15.42
N LYS A 286 -1.33 -17.35 15.92
CA LYS A 286 -1.62 -15.92 16.09
C LYS A 286 -1.53 -15.12 14.79
N LEU A 287 -1.85 -15.76 13.66
CA LEU A 287 -2.10 -15.08 12.40
C LEU A 287 -3.40 -14.29 12.52
N LEU A 288 -3.34 -13.00 12.25
CA LEU A 288 -4.51 -12.13 12.13
C LEU A 288 -4.84 -12.00 10.66
N PHE A 289 -6.12 -12.17 10.32
CA PHE A 289 -6.65 -11.93 8.99
C PHE A 289 -7.92 -11.11 9.10
N ARG A 290 -8.01 -10.04 8.33
CA ARG A 290 -9.18 -9.17 8.26
C ARG A 290 -9.49 -8.85 6.81
N SER A 291 -10.77 -8.70 6.48
CA SER A 291 -11.21 -8.19 5.18
C SER A 291 -12.31 -7.15 5.38
N TRP A 292 -12.30 -6.10 4.59
CA TRP A 292 -13.28 -5.02 4.68
C TRP A 292 -13.58 -4.42 3.32
N VAL A 293 -14.70 -3.68 3.25
CA VAL A 293 -15.07 -2.88 2.09
C VAL A 293 -14.48 -1.48 2.27
N TRP A 294 -13.75 -1.00 1.27
CA TRP A 294 -13.22 0.36 1.23
C TRP A 294 -13.88 1.16 0.12
N HIS A 295 -14.51 2.27 0.48
CA HIS A 295 -14.98 3.28 -0.46
C HIS A 295 -13.95 4.40 -0.55
N THR A 296 -13.34 4.57 -1.73
CA THR A 296 -12.35 5.63 -1.98
C THR A 296 -13.03 6.95 -2.28
N GLU A 297 -12.30 8.06 -2.09
CA GLU A 297 -12.75 9.40 -2.47
C GLU A 297 -13.01 9.54 -3.97
N SER A 298 -12.34 8.73 -4.80
CA SER A 298 -12.55 8.68 -6.25
C SER A 298 -13.87 8.01 -6.67
N GLY A 299 -14.64 7.48 -5.72
CA GLY A 299 -15.88 6.74 -5.96
C GLY A 299 -15.69 5.25 -6.28
N LYS A 300 -14.44 4.78 -6.40
CA LYS A 300 -14.14 3.34 -6.51
C LYS A 300 -14.36 2.65 -5.17
N THR A 301 -14.82 1.40 -5.23
CA THR A 301 -15.02 0.55 -4.06
C THR A 301 -14.16 -0.70 -4.18
N TYR A 302 -13.50 -1.11 -3.11
CA TYR A 302 -12.62 -2.28 -3.08
C TYR A 302 -13.00 -3.23 -1.96
N ILE A 303 -12.78 -4.54 -2.17
CA ILE A 303 -12.52 -5.46 -1.06
C ILE A 303 -11.05 -5.40 -0.74
N VAL A 304 -10.72 -5.07 0.50
CA VAL A 304 -9.36 -5.04 1.03
C VAL A 304 -9.16 -6.25 1.93
N ALA A 305 -7.96 -6.83 1.91
CA ALA A 305 -7.55 -7.85 2.86
C ALA A 305 -6.27 -7.43 3.58
N GLY A 306 -6.25 -7.65 4.88
CA GLY A 306 -5.12 -7.41 5.74
C GLY A 306 -4.70 -8.67 6.49
N LEU A 307 -3.39 -8.80 6.70
CA LEU A 307 -2.76 -9.95 7.33
C LEU A 307 -1.70 -9.46 8.33
N SER A 308 -1.58 -10.12 9.48
CA SER A 308 -0.47 -9.90 10.40
C SER A 308 -0.02 -11.19 11.05
N GLY A 309 1.29 -11.39 11.12
CA GLY A 309 1.85 -12.62 11.69
C GLY A 309 3.35 -12.57 11.92
N HIS A 310 3.86 -13.64 12.52
CA HIS A 310 5.30 -13.85 12.69
C HIS A 310 5.88 -14.52 11.45
N PRO A 311 7.06 -14.11 10.97
CA PRO A 311 7.78 -14.85 9.95
C PRO A 311 8.02 -16.32 10.36
N ARG A 312 7.87 -17.25 9.42
CA ARG A 312 8.41 -18.61 9.57
C ARG A 312 9.93 -18.50 9.55
N SER A 313 10.56 -19.11 10.54
CA SER A 313 12.02 -19.21 10.66
C SER A 313 12.60 -20.22 9.68
#